data_AF-A0A960GCE1-F1
#
_entry.id   AF-A0A960GCE1-F1
#
_cell.length_a   1.000
_cell.length_b   1.000
_cell.length_c   1.000
_cell.angle_alpha   90.00
_cell.angle_beta   90.00
_cell.angle_gamma   90.00
#
_symmetry.space_group_name_H-M   'P 1'
#
loop_
_entity.id
_entity.type
_entity.pdbx_description
1 polymer ?
#
loop_
_entity_poly.entity_id
_entity_poly.type
_entity_poly.pdbx_seq_one_letter_code
_entity_poly.pdbx_strand_id
1 'polypeptide(L)' 'MLSRRSFALEFCEGAVRIVLESGRPVAQVGRDVGVNEGTLGNWVAEAKGRQK' A
#
# COMPACT_ATOMS: atom_id res chain seq x y z
N MET A 1 -12.45 1.26 21.67
CA MET A 1 -11.92 0.24 20.73
C MET A 1 -11.75 0.89 19.37
N LEU A 2 -10.70 1.68 19.19
CA LEU A 2 -10.56 2.53 18.00
C LEU A 2 -9.70 1.84 16.94
N SER A 3 -10.30 1.70 15.75
CA SER A 3 -9.65 1.88 14.46
C SER A 3 -8.32 1.18 14.18
N ARG A 4 -8.37 -0.14 14.01
CA ARG A 4 -7.41 -0.84 13.13
C ARG A 4 -7.56 -0.46 11.64
N ARG A 5 -8.64 0.24 11.28
CA ARG A 5 -8.96 0.59 9.88
C ARG A 5 -8.40 1.95 9.44
N SER A 6 -8.41 2.95 10.32
CA SER A 6 -7.91 4.29 9.97
C SER A 6 -6.38 4.34 9.88
N PHE A 7 -5.67 3.62 10.76
CA PHE A 7 -4.21 3.55 10.68
C PHE A 7 -3.73 2.78 9.44
N ALA A 8 -4.50 1.77 9.02
CA ALA A 8 -4.19 1.03 7.81
C ALA A 8 -4.30 1.94 6.58
N LEU A 9 -5.32 2.80 6.47
CA LEU A 9 -5.58 3.61 5.26
C LEU A 9 -4.41 4.57 4.91
N GLU A 10 -3.98 5.38 5.88
CA GLU A 10 -2.87 6.33 5.70
C GLU A 10 -1.56 5.59 5.37
N PHE A 11 -1.39 4.41 5.96
CA PHE A 11 -0.22 3.56 5.75
C PHE A 11 -0.25 2.87 4.38
N CYS A 12 -1.43 2.47 3.91
CA CYS A 12 -1.64 1.97 2.55
C CYS A 12 -1.26 3.03 1.53
N GLU A 13 -1.74 4.26 1.70
CA GLU A 13 -1.50 5.34 0.75
C GLU A 13 -0.02 5.70 0.67
N GLY A 14 0.68 5.77 1.81
CA GLY A 14 2.13 5.95 1.84
C GLY A 14 2.86 4.83 1.08
N ALA A 15 2.53 3.57 1.35
CA ALA A 15 3.18 2.42 0.73
C ALA A 15 2.88 2.32 -0.78
N VAL A 16 1.63 2.54 -1.20
CA VAL A 16 1.20 2.53 -2.60
C VAL A 16 1.88 3.69 -3.36
N ARG A 17 1.94 4.87 -2.75
CA ARG A 17 2.63 6.04 -3.34
C ARG A 17 4.12 5.77 -3.54
N ILE A 18 4.80 5.15 -2.57
CA ILE A 18 6.21 4.76 -2.73
C ILE A 18 6.39 3.76 -3.87
N VAL A 19 5.53 2.75 -4.01
CA VAL A 19 5.60 1.79 -5.12
C VAL A 19 5.39 2.49 -6.47
N LEU A 20 4.41 3.38 -6.56
CA LEU A 20 4.04 4.06 -7.80
C LEU A 20 5.04 5.15 -8.20
N GLU A 21 5.54 5.95 -7.26
CA GLU A 21 6.52 7.03 -7.53
C GLU A 21 7.95 6.50 -7.64
N SER A 22 8.36 5.59 -6.74
CA SER A 22 9.74 5.10 -6.71
C SER A 22 9.98 3.94 -7.68
N GLY A 23 8.93 3.35 -8.28
CA GLY A 23 9.01 2.18 -9.16
C GLY A 23 9.51 0.91 -8.45
N ARG A 24 9.55 0.91 -7.11
CA ARG A 24 10.02 -0.23 -6.31
C ARG A 24 8.97 -1.34 -6.32
N PRO A 25 9.39 -2.62 -6.33
CA PRO A 25 8.44 -3.72 -6.29
C PRO A 25 7.67 -3.73 -4.98
N VAL A 26 6.37 -4.03 -5.06
CA VAL A 26 5.43 -4.20 -3.93
C VAL A 26 6.03 -5.09 -2.84
N ALA A 27 6.74 -6.14 -3.25
CA ALA A 27 7.43 -7.06 -2.35
C ALA A 27 8.41 -6.37 -1.40
N GLN A 28 9.24 -5.50 -1.96
CA GLN A 28 10.28 -4.81 -1.23
C GLN A 28 9.68 -3.74 -0.31
N VAL A 29 8.70 -2.99 -0.82
CA VAL A 29 8.03 -1.96 -0.02
C VAL A 29 7.23 -2.62 1.11
N GLY A 30 6.48 -3.69 0.84
CA GLY A 30 5.75 -4.44 1.86
C GLY A 30 6.63 -4.88 3.02
N ARG A 31 7.84 -5.40 2.75
CA ARG A 31 8.79 -5.76 3.81
C ARG A 31 9.33 -4.56 4.58
N ASP A 32 9.57 -3.45 3.89
CA ASP A 32 10.09 -2.20 4.46
C ASP A 32 9.09 -1.57 5.45
N VAL A 33 7.80 -1.57 5.08
CA VAL A 33 6.71 -1.04 5.92
C VAL A 33 6.03 -2.12 6.78
N GLY A 34 6.45 -3.39 6.72
CA GLY A 34 5.86 -4.47 7.53
C GLY A 34 4.43 -4.88 7.13
N VAL A 35 4.05 -4.67 5.87
CA VAL A 35 2.77 -5.09 5.28
C VAL A 35 2.98 -6.31 4.39
N ASN A 36 2.03 -7.23 4.42
CA ASN A 36 2.05 -8.38 3.52
C ASN A 36 1.99 -7.93 2.04
N GLU A 37 2.90 -8.46 1.23
CA GLU A 37 3.04 -8.13 -0.20
C GLU A 37 1.73 -8.33 -0.97
N GLY A 38 0.93 -9.35 -0.63
CA GLY A 38 -0.37 -9.60 -1.26
C GLY A 38 -1.42 -8.54 -0.89
N THR A 39 -1.38 -8.05 0.35
CA THR A 39 -2.27 -6.97 0.80
C THR A 39 -1.90 -5.64 0.14
N LEU A 40 -0.60 -5.32 0.10
CA LEU A 40 -0.13 -4.11 -0.58
C LEU A 40 -0.38 -4.18 -2.10
N GLY A 41 -0.21 -5.35 -2.71
CA GLY A 41 -0.51 -5.56 -4.13
C GLY A 41 -1.98 -5.31 -4.46
N ASN A 42 -2.90 -5.77 -3.60
CA ASN A 42 -4.33 -5.51 -3.74
C ASN A 42 -4.66 -4.00 -3.64
N TRP A 43 -3.99 -3.28 -2.75
CA TRP A 43 -4.15 -1.82 -2.63
C TRP A 43 -3.58 -1.04 -3.82
N VAL A 44 -2.41 -1.44 -4.34
CA VAL A 44 -1.83 -0.84 -5.55
C VAL A 44 -2.75 -1.08 -6.76
N ALA A 45 -3.35 -2.27 -6.88
CA ALA A 45 -4.29 -2.59 -7.94
C ALA A 45 -5.58 -1.75 -7.86
N GLU A 46 -6.16 -1.60 -6.66
CA GLU A 46 -7.31 -0.70 -6.40
C GLU A 46 -6.97 0.76 -6.71
N ALA A 47 -5.79 1.24 -6.29
CA ALA A 47 -5.36 2.61 -6.55
C ALA A 47 -5.12 2.88 -8.04
N LYS A 48 -4.51 1.93 -8.77
CA LYS A 48 -4.37 2.00 -10.24
C LYS A 48 -5.73 1.96 -10.95
N GLY A 49 -6.68 1.15 -10.47
CA GLY A 49 -8.03 1.07 -11.02
C GLY A 49 -8.87 2.33 -10.76
N ARG A 50 -8.61 3.03 -9.64
CA ARG A 50 -9.22 4.32 -9.29
C ARG A 50 -8.65 5.52 -10.05
N GLN A 51 -7.48 5.42 -10.67
CA GLN A 51 -6.84 6.53 -11.39
C GLN A 51 -7.36 6.68 -12.84
N LYS A 52 -8.66 6.45 -13.07
CA LYS A 52 -9.32 6.74 -14.36
C LYS A 52 -10.36 7.82 -14.19
#